data_AF-A0A963S8Q4-F1
#
_entry.id   AF-A0A963S8Q4-F1
#
_cell.length_a   1.000
_cell.length_b   1.000
_cell.length_c   1.000
_cell.angle_alpha   90.00
_cell.angle_beta   90.00
_cell.angle_gamma   90.00
#
_symmetry.space_group_name_H-M   'P 1'
#
loop_
_entity.id
_entity.type
_entity.pdbx_description
1 polymer ?
#
loop_
_entity_poly.entity_id
_entity_poly.type
_entity_poly.pdbx_seq_one_letter_code
_entity_poly.pdbx_strand_id
1 'polypeptide(L)' 'MAETGGAVRVLPDAEATGRLAREVALFAKAGDMIALTGDLGAGKTTFARAFIRALAHDDSLEVPSPTFTLV' A
#
# COMPACT_ATOMS: atom_id res chain seq x y z
N MET A 1 -18.73 15.21 -7.77
CA MET A 1 -17.65 14.56 -6.99
C MET A 1 -18.36 13.59 -6.08
N ALA A 2 -18.24 12.28 -6.34
CA ALA A 2 -18.97 11.28 -5.57
C ALA A 2 -18.44 11.23 -4.13
N GLU A 3 -19.34 11.32 -3.16
CA GLU A 3 -19.02 11.10 -1.76
C GLU A 3 -18.78 9.61 -1.55
N THR A 4 -17.51 9.21 -1.54
CA THR A 4 -17.12 7.84 -1.20
C THR A 4 -17.41 7.62 0.29
N GLY A 5 -18.40 6.78 0.61
CA GLY A 5 -18.60 6.29 1.97
C GLY A 5 -17.32 5.59 2.44
N GLY A 6 -16.56 6.25 3.32
CA GLY A 6 -15.29 5.73 3.80
C GLY A 6 -15.49 4.62 4.83
N ALA A 7 -14.93 3.44 4.56
CA ALA A 7 -14.79 2.40 5.59
C ALA A 7 -13.55 2.71 6.45
N VAL A 8 -13.71 2.70 7.78
CA VAL A 8 -12.60 2.89 8.72
C VAL A 8 -12.19 1.54 9.30
N ARG A 9 -10.90 1.20 9.20
CA ARG A 9 -10.30 0.00 9.80
C ARG A 9 -9.11 0.39 10.66
N VAL A 10 -9.11 -0.04 11.92
CA VAL A 10 -7.97 0.13 12.82
C VAL A 10 -6.99 -1.03 12.60
N LEU A 11 -5.71 -0.71 12.44
CA LEU A 11 -4.63 -1.67 12.25
C LEU A 11 -3.68 -1.57 13.45
N PRO A 12 -3.51 -2.64 14.24
CA PRO A 12 -2.74 -2.58 15.49
C PRO A 12 -1.22 -2.49 15.28
N ASP A 13 -0.73 -2.92 14.13
CA ASP A 13 0.71 -3.05 13.87
C ASP A 13 1.05 -3.01 12.35
N ALA A 14 2.35 -3.06 12.07
CA ALA A 14 2.90 -3.07 10.72
C ALA A 14 2.53 -4.35 9.94
N GLU A 15 2.35 -5.48 10.62
CA GLU A 15 1.98 -6.74 9.98
C GLU A 15 0.54 -6.69 9.46
N ALA A 16 -0.38 -6.11 10.24
CA ALA A 16 -1.75 -5.83 9.86
C ALA A 16 -1.84 -4.91 8.65
N THR A 17 -0.96 -3.89 8.58
CA THR A 17 -0.79 -3.05 7.38
C THR A 17 -0.38 -3.87 6.17
N GLY A 18 0.58 -4.79 6.34
CA GLY A 18 1.01 -5.70 5.26
C GLY A 18 -0.10 -6.65 4.80
N ARG A 19 -0.93 -7.17 5.73
CA ARG A 19 -2.10 -8.00 5.38
C ARG A 19 -3.13 -7.21 4.59
N LEU A 20 -3.45 -5.98 5.01
CA LEU A 20 -4.35 -5.10 4.25
C LEU A 20 -3.80 -4.82 2.84
N ALA A 21 -2.51 -4.54 2.71
CA ALA A 21 -1.88 -4.30 1.41
C ALA A 21 -2.02 -5.50 0.46
N ARG A 22 -1.83 -6.72 0.97
CA ARG A 22 -2.07 -7.96 0.22
C ARG A 22 -3.53 -8.13 -0.18
N GLU A 23 -4.46 -7.87 0.73
CA GLU A 23 -5.91 -7.92 0.44
C GLU A 23 -6.28 -6.94 -0.68
N VAL A 24 -5.77 -5.70 -0.64
CA VAL A 24 -6.03 -4.69 -1.67
C VAL A 24 -5.41 -5.08 -3.02
N ALA A 25 -4.21 -5.68 -3.03
CA ALA A 25 -3.53 -6.13 -4.24
C ALA A 25 -4.35 -7.16 -5.05
N LEU A 26 -5.17 -7.99 -4.38
CA LEU A 26 -6.05 -8.96 -5.05
C LEU A 26 -7.08 -8.32 -5.98
N PHE A 27 -7.42 -7.05 -5.74
CA PHE A 27 -8.45 -6.33 -6.51
C PHE A 27 -7.86 -5.31 -7.49
N ALA A 28 -6.56 -5.05 -7.42
CA ALA A 28 -5.90 -4.05 -8.24
C ALA A 28 -5.78 -4.52 -9.70
N LYS A 29 -5.96 -3.58 -10.63
CA LYS A 29 -5.89 -3.79 -12.07
C LYS A 29 -4.98 -2.77 -12.73
N ALA A 30 -4.51 -3.10 -13.93
CA ALA A 30 -3.76 -2.14 -14.75
C ALA A 30 -4.59 -0.89 -15.00
N GLY A 31 -4.02 0.28 -14.70
CA GLY A 31 -4.68 1.58 -14.80
C GLY A 31 -5.21 2.13 -13.47
N ASP A 32 -5.23 1.34 -12.39
CA ASP A 32 -5.63 1.83 -11.08
C ASP A 32 -4.58 2.78 -10.48
N MET A 33 -5.06 3.79 -9.74
CA MET A 33 -4.24 4.71 -8.96
C MET A 33 -4.65 4.65 -7.48
N ILE A 34 -3.70 4.26 -6.62
CA ILE A 34 -3.89 4.20 -5.17
C ILE A 34 -3.03 5.28 -4.52
N ALA A 35 -3.67 6.28 -3.90
CA ALA A 35 -2.98 7.33 -3.16
C ALA A 35 -2.87 6.97 -1.67
N LEU A 36 -1.65 7.01 -1.12
CA LEU A 36 -1.39 6.81 0.31
C LEU A 36 -1.11 8.15 0.97
N THR A 37 -1.96 8.54 1.92
CA THR A 37 -1.85 9.80 2.66
C THR A 37 -1.72 9.56 4.15
N GLY A 38 -1.04 10.47 4.85
CA GLY A 38 -0.79 10.38 6.29
C GLY A 38 0.57 10.92 6.68
N ASP A 39 0.79 11.12 7.97
CA ASP A 39 2.01 11.73 8.53
C ASP A 39 3.26 10.85 8.38
N LEU A 40 4.42 11.41 8.73
CA LEU A 40 5.66 10.64 8.83
C LEU A 40 5.49 9.51 9.85
N GLY A 41 5.87 8.29 9.47
CA GLY A 41 5.67 7.10 10.32
C GLY A 41 4.28 6.46 10.23
N ALA A 42 3.33 7.01 9.47
CA ALA A 42 1.98 6.45 9.32
C ALA A 42 1.88 5.09 8.60
N GLY A 43 3.02 4.45 8.25
CA GLY A 43 3.03 3.12 7.61
C GLY A 43 2.85 3.11 6.09
N LYS A 44 2.84 4.26 5.41
CA LYS A 44 2.70 4.37 3.93
C LYS A 44 3.70 3.49 3.16
N THR A 45 4.99 3.56 3.52
CA THR A 45 6.04 2.74 2.88
C THR A 45 5.85 1.26 3.18
N THR A 46 5.43 0.90 4.39
CA THR A 46 5.13 -0.49 4.76
C THR A 46 4.02 -1.06 3.88
N PHE A 47 2.93 -0.29 3.69
CA PHE A 47 1.84 -0.66 2.78
C PHE A 47 2.34 -0.82 1.34
N ALA A 48 3.01 0.19 0.78
CA ALA A 48 3.44 0.18 -0.61
C ALA A 48 4.34 -1.02 -0.95
N ARG A 49 5.30 -1.35 -0.06
CA ARG A 49 6.19 -2.49 -0.24
C ARG A 49 5.44 -3.82 -0.23
N ALA A 50 4.55 -4.02 0.74
CA ALA A 50 3.75 -5.23 0.82
C ALA A 50 2.80 -5.38 -0.38
N PHE A 51 2.21 -4.26 -0.85
CA PHE A 51 1.34 -4.22 -2.02
C PHE A 51 2.10 -4.62 -3.30
N ILE A 52 3.28 -4.02 -3.55
CA ILE A 52 4.10 -4.30 -4.74
C ILE A 52 4.57 -5.76 -4.75
N ARG A 53 5.05 -6.28 -3.61
CA ARG A 53 5.45 -7.69 -3.48
C ARG A 53 4.30 -8.65 -3.76
N ALA A 54 3.10 -8.32 -3.27
CA ALA A 54 1.90 -9.11 -3.51
C ALA A 54 1.54 -9.17 -4.99
N LEU A 55 1.59 -8.03 -5.70
CA LEU A 55 1.35 -7.97 -7.15
C LEU A 55 2.43 -8.68 -7.97
N ALA A 56 3.68 -8.63 -7.52
CA ALA A 56 4.80 -9.30 -8.18
C ALA A 56 4.87 -10.81 -7.87
N HIS A 57 4.06 -11.31 -6.93
CA HIS A 57 4.14 -12.66 -6.39
C HIS A 57 5.54 -13.03 -5.88
N ASP A 58 6.25 -12.06 -5.28
CA ASP A 58 7.60 -12.21 -4.75
C ASP A 58 7.77 -11.43 -3.44
N ASP A 59 7.79 -12.15 -2.32
CA ASP A 59 7.98 -11.56 -0.97
C ASP A 59 9.41 -11.06 -0.73
N SER A 60 10.38 -11.57 -1.49
CA SER A 60 11.80 -11.20 -1.38
C SER A 60 12.15 -9.98 -2.23
N LEU A 61 11.25 -9.55 -3.12
CA LEU A 61 11.47 -8.41 -4.00
C LEU A 61 11.88 -7.17 -3.21
N GLU A 62 13.01 -6.59 -3.64
CA GLU A 62 13.45 -5.31 -3.12
C GLU A 62 12.54 -4.21 -3.66
N VAL A 63 11.90 -3.48 -2.75
CA VAL A 63 11.03 -2.35 -3.09
C VAL A 63 11.60 -1.11 -2.40
N PRO A 64 12.52 -0.40 -3.08
CA PRO A 64 13.16 0.78 -2.51
C PRO A 64 12.14 1.92 -2.34
N SER A 65 12.42 2.85 -1.43
CA SER A 65 11.58 4.04 -1.29
C SER A 65 11.81 4.96 -2.49
N PRO A 66 10.77 5.45 -3.18
CA PRO A 66 10.93 6.34 -4.33
C PRO A 66 11.40 7.75 -3.94
N THR A 67 11.72 8.01 -2.67
CA THR A 67 12.16 9.32 -2.14
C THR A 67 13.34 9.92 -2.90
N PHE A 68 14.15 9.10 -3.58
CA PHE A 68 15.30 9.54 -4.37
C PHE A 68 15.23 9.14 -5.86
N THR A 69 14.08 8.66 -6.36
CA THR A 69 13.97 8.05 -7.70
C THR A 69 13.06 8.83 -8.66
N LEU A 70 12.55 10.00 -8.24
CA LEU A 70 11.88 10.93 -9.13
C LEU A 70 12.93 11.79 -9.84
N VAL A 71 13.46 11.28 -10.95
CA VAL A 71 14.19 12.08 -11.96
C VAL A 71 13.23 12.63 -13.00
#